data_AF-A0A974GW26-F1
#
_entry.id   AF-A0A974GW26-F1
#
_cell.length_a   1.000
_cell.length_b   1.000
_cell.length_c   1.000
_cell.angle_alpha   90.00
_cell.angle_beta   90.00
_cell.angle_gamma   90.00
#
_symmetry.space_group_name_H-M   'P 1'
#
loop_
_entity.id
_entity.type
_entity.pdbx_description
1 polymer ?
#
loop_
_entity_poly.entity_id
_entity_poly.type
_entity_poly.pdbx_seq_one_letter_code
_entity_poly.pdbx_strand_id
1 'polypeptide(L)'
;MAKGIKKSRQMVKIIYFDESSATDLIYILGNGKSEDKKAHIVKKTNEIVAGAEAEVGKSIGILSMIGAKVGIGGNADFSREGTTIITKAVENTLLTDYLHCVKKEGKNYITVFPECKTYPYPNSFAYFKMLTPYFTMTDGKVQIAEDLNFNLALMDQALDSGRGYYELITEYESKSVVLRFNIKAFRNSYFISDLVKMNLEYHAIEVGTVKRENLTMESEFSDKREEEISGYNLVNKDAFEMEQEELKVYDVILAGVCR
;
A
#
# COMPACT_ATOMS: atom_id res chain seq x y z
N MET A 1 37.78 -18.14 -2.93
CA MET A 1 36.72 -17.27 -2.41
C MET A 1 35.42 -17.68 -3.09
N ALA A 2 34.50 -18.32 -2.35
CA ALA A 2 33.24 -18.80 -2.93
C ALA A 2 32.35 -17.59 -3.29
N LYS A 3 32.02 -17.44 -4.58
CA LYS A 3 30.91 -16.59 -5.03
C LYS A 3 29.65 -17.13 -4.38
N GLY A 4 29.18 -16.49 -3.31
CA GLY A 4 27.89 -16.80 -2.70
C GLY A 4 26.81 -16.67 -3.76
N ILE A 5 26.16 -17.79 -4.08
CA ILE A 5 24.98 -17.81 -4.95
C ILE A 5 23.92 -16.99 -4.20
N LYS A 6 23.62 -15.78 -4.68
CA LYS A 6 22.54 -14.95 -4.16
C LYS A 6 21.23 -15.68 -4.47
N LYS A 7 20.73 -16.45 -3.51
CA LYS A 7 19.46 -17.19 -3.64
C LYS A 7 18.38 -16.21 -4.06
N SER A 8 17.68 -16.49 -5.15
CA SER A 8 16.56 -15.64 -5.60
C SER A 8 15.47 -15.71 -4.54
N ARG A 9 15.22 -14.60 -3.85
CA ARG A 9 14.12 -14.48 -2.89
C ARG A 9 12.81 -14.47 -3.66
N GLN A 10 11.88 -15.34 -3.25
CA GLN A 10 10.54 -15.42 -3.83
C GLN A 10 9.51 -14.97 -2.80
N MET A 11 8.56 -14.13 -3.22
CA MET A 11 7.44 -13.75 -2.38
C MET A 11 6.51 -14.96 -2.20
N VAL A 12 6.36 -15.40 -0.95
CA VAL A 12 5.58 -16.60 -0.58
C VAL A 12 4.25 -16.25 0.12
N LYS A 13 4.11 -15.01 0.60
CA LYS A 13 2.90 -14.53 1.26
C LYS A 13 2.68 -13.06 0.96
N ILE A 14 1.48 -12.73 0.49
CA ILE A 14 1.07 -11.35 0.23
C ILE A 14 0.29 -10.85 1.45
N ILE A 15 0.71 -9.68 1.93
CA ILE A 15 0.09 -8.97 3.06
C ILE A 15 -0.74 -7.79 2.56
N TYR A 16 -0.27 -7.12 1.51
CA TYR A 16 -0.87 -5.92 0.97
C TYR A 16 -0.69 -5.92 -0.56
N PHE A 17 -1.73 -5.54 -1.30
CA PHE A 17 -1.66 -5.33 -2.74
C PHE A 17 -2.67 -4.26 -3.18
N ASP A 18 -2.18 -3.07 -3.56
CA ASP A 18 -2.99 -1.99 -4.14
C ASP A 18 -3.27 -2.27 -5.62
N GLU A 19 -4.40 -2.90 -5.87
CA GLU A 19 -4.83 -3.26 -7.22
C GLU A 19 -5.03 -2.06 -8.14
N SER A 20 -5.52 -0.94 -7.61
CA SER A 20 -5.73 0.29 -8.38
C SER A 20 -4.40 0.84 -8.89
N SER A 21 -3.44 1.06 -7.99
CA SER A 21 -2.13 1.57 -8.37
C SER A 21 -1.37 0.60 -9.28
N ALA A 22 -1.49 -0.72 -9.03
CA ALA A 22 -0.91 -1.73 -9.91
C ALA A 22 -1.49 -1.68 -11.32
N THR A 23 -2.82 -1.53 -11.42
CA THR A 23 -3.54 -1.43 -12.70
C THR A 23 -3.10 -0.19 -13.48
N ASP A 24 -3.06 0.97 -12.82
CA ASP A 24 -2.62 2.23 -13.44
C ASP A 24 -1.20 2.12 -13.96
N LEU A 25 -0.28 1.57 -13.16
CA LEU A 25 1.11 1.37 -13.57
C LEU A 25 1.23 0.48 -14.81
N ILE A 26 0.50 -0.64 -14.86
CA ILE A 26 0.50 -1.55 -16.01
C ILE A 26 0.00 -0.83 -17.27
N TYR A 27 -1.06 -0.02 -17.16
CA TYR A 27 -1.57 0.74 -18.29
C TYR A 27 -0.59 1.81 -18.78
N ILE A 28 0.01 2.55 -17.85
CA ILE A 28 0.98 3.62 -18.14
C ILE A 28 2.21 3.03 -18.83
N LEU A 29 2.83 1.99 -18.27
CA LEU A 29 4.04 1.38 -18.81
C LEU A 29 3.77 0.55 -20.07
N GLY A 30 2.55 0.05 -20.23
CA GLY A 30 2.09 -0.67 -21.42
C GLY A 30 1.90 0.21 -22.67
N ASN A 31 2.22 1.51 -22.62
CA ASN A 31 2.09 2.49 -23.72
C ASN A 31 0.70 2.53 -24.37
N GLY A 32 -0.38 2.34 -23.60
CA GLY A 32 -1.73 2.43 -24.15
C GLY A 32 -2.02 1.45 -25.29
N LYS A 33 -1.27 0.34 -25.44
CA LYS A 33 -1.52 -0.74 -26.42
C LYS A 33 -2.77 -1.56 -26.06
N SER A 34 -3.90 -0.87 -25.90
CA SER A 34 -5.23 -1.39 -25.66
C SER A 34 -5.92 -1.76 -26.98
N GLU A 35 -5.57 -1.12 -28.10
CA GLU A 35 -6.20 -1.41 -29.40
C GLU A 35 -5.86 -2.81 -29.95
N ASP A 36 -4.60 -3.23 -29.92
CA ASP A 36 -4.20 -4.58 -30.35
C ASP A 36 -4.62 -5.69 -29.36
N LYS A 37 -4.96 -5.34 -28.12
CA LYS A 37 -5.34 -6.31 -27.08
C LYS A 37 -6.85 -6.55 -27.04
N LYS A 38 -7.70 -5.56 -27.41
CA LYS A 38 -9.17 -5.72 -27.48
C LYS A 38 -9.61 -6.86 -28.41
N ALA A 39 -8.98 -7.01 -29.58
CA ALA A 39 -9.33 -8.06 -30.54
C ALA A 39 -8.93 -9.47 -30.08
N HIS A 40 -7.93 -9.59 -29.20
CA HIS A 40 -7.50 -10.89 -28.67
C HIS A 40 -8.28 -11.36 -27.44
N ILE A 41 -9.06 -10.46 -26.82
CA ILE A 41 -9.80 -10.69 -25.56
C ILE A 41 -11.13 -11.43 -25.80
N VAL A 42 -11.85 -11.18 -26.89
CA VAL A 42 -13.17 -11.80 -27.14
C VAL A 42 -13.06 -13.29 -27.50
N LYS A 43 -11.92 -13.73 -28.05
CA LYS A 43 -11.78 -15.09 -28.59
C LYS A 43 -11.48 -16.17 -27.55
N LYS A 44 -11.12 -15.81 -26.31
CA LYS A 44 -10.63 -16.77 -25.30
C LYS A 44 -11.53 -17.00 -24.09
N THR A 45 -12.66 -16.30 -23.97
CA THR A 45 -13.66 -16.57 -22.93
C THR A 45 -14.45 -17.86 -23.21
N ASN A 46 -14.45 -18.35 -24.45
CA ASN A 46 -15.13 -19.60 -24.83
C ASN A 46 -14.30 -20.88 -24.61
N GLU A 47 -13.02 -20.78 -24.18
CA GLU A 47 -12.14 -21.95 -24.01
C GLU A 47 -11.82 -22.27 -22.53
N ILE A 48 -12.51 -21.66 -21.56
CA ILE A 48 -12.32 -21.96 -20.12
C ILE A 48 -13.21 -23.13 -19.63
N VAL A 49 -13.98 -23.75 -20.52
CA VAL A 49 -14.81 -24.94 -20.19
C VAL A 49 -14.19 -26.27 -20.66
N ALA A 50 -12.97 -26.27 -21.22
CA ALA A 50 -12.37 -27.52 -21.69
C ALA A 50 -10.91 -27.69 -21.26
N GLY A 51 -10.72 -28.57 -20.28
CA GLY A 51 -9.55 -29.45 -20.25
C GLY A 51 -8.35 -28.94 -19.47
N ALA A 52 -7.90 -29.79 -18.56
CA ALA A 52 -6.64 -29.69 -17.85
C ALA A 52 -5.43 -29.80 -18.81
N GLU A 53 -4.29 -29.33 -18.33
CA GLU A 53 -2.92 -29.59 -18.84
C GLU A 53 -2.52 -28.85 -20.13
N ALA A 54 -1.92 -27.67 -19.97
CA ALA A 54 -0.88 -27.17 -20.87
C ALA A 54 -0.05 -26.04 -20.22
N GLU A 55 1.19 -26.39 -19.89
CA GLU A 55 2.41 -25.56 -19.89
C GLU A 55 2.37 -24.10 -19.41
N VAL A 56 2.94 -23.95 -18.20
CA VAL A 56 3.81 -22.85 -17.74
C VAL A 56 4.37 -21.97 -18.88
N GLY A 57 4.05 -20.67 -18.87
CA GLY A 57 4.91 -19.66 -19.51
C GLY A 57 4.29 -18.65 -20.48
N LYS A 58 2.97 -18.46 -20.54
CA LYS A 58 2.37 -17.33 -21.29
C LYS A 58 1.65 -16.39 -20.34
N SER A 59 2.17 -15.18 -20.20
CA SER A 59 1.52 -14.04 -19.52
C SER A 59 0.15 -13.77 -20.16
N ILE A 60 -0.92 -14.17 -19.47
CA ILE A 60 -2.32 -13.98 -19.87
C ILE A 60 -2.73 -12.60 -19.34
N GLY A 61 -2.82 -11.60 -20.23
CA GLY A 61 -3.28 -10.26 -19.86
C GLY A 61 -4.79 -10.23 -19.65
N ILE A 62 -5.23 -9.97 -18.40
CA ILE A 62 -6.66 -9.90 -17.99
C ILE A 62 -7.04 -8.46 -17.59
N LEU A 63 -6.56 -7.47 -18.33
CA LEU A 63 -7.09 -6.09 -18.22
C LEU A 63 -8.54 -5.96 -18.77
N SER A 64 -9.31 -7.04 -18.84
CA SER A 64 -10.62 -7.11 -19.52
C SER A 64 -11.84 -7.15 -18.59
N MET A 65 -11.68 -7.01 -17.27
CA MET A 65 -12.82 -7.10 -16.34
C MET A 65 -13.17 -5.79 -15.62
N ILE A 66 -12.41 -4.72 -15.83
CA ILE A 66 -12.77 -3.38 -15.34
C ILE A 66 -13.65 -2.72 -16.39
N GLY A 67 -14.96 -3.01 -16.33
CA GLY A 67 -15.95 -2.40 -17.22
C GLY A 67 -17.37 -2.95 -17.11
N ALA A 68 -17.59 -4.12 -16.50
CA ALA A 68 -18.93 -4.70 -16.34
C ALA A 68 -19.50 -4.46 -14.93
N LYS A 69 -19.50 -3.21 -14.47
CA LYS A 69 -20.49 -2.76 -13.48
C LYS A 69 -21.44 -1.84 -14.22
N VAL A 70 -22.58 -2.40 -14.62
CA VAL A 70 -23.92 -1.77 -14.76
C VAL A 70 -24.69 -2.54 -15.82
N GLY A 71 -25.81 -3.12 -15.38
CA GLY A 71 -26.87 -3.61 -16.25
C GLY A 71 -27.27 -5.06 -15.98
N ILE A 72 -28.24 -5.25 -15.10
CA ILE A 72 -29.55 -5.86 -15.38
C ILE A 72 -30.16 -6.28 -14.04
N GLY A 73 -31.25 -5.63 -13.68
CA GLY A 73 -32.08 -6.05 -12.56
C GLY A 73 -32.65 -7.45 -12.82
N GLY A 74 -32.61 -8.29 -11.80
CA GLY A 74 -33.19 -9.62 -11.84
C GLY A 74 -32.74 -10.39 -10.61
N ASN A 75 -33.68 -10.65 -9.69
CA ASN A 75 -33.48 -11.56 -8.57
C ASN A 75 -32.92 -12.89 -9.07
N ALA A 76 -31.66 -13.15 -8.82
CA ALA A 76 -31.07 -14.47 -8.87
C ALA A 76 -30.10 -14.55 -7.69
N ASP A 77 -30.41 -15.44 -6.74
CA ASP A 77 -29.50 -15.88 -5.69
C ASP A 77 -28.24 -16.46 -6.33
N PHE A 78 -27.30 -15.57 -6.67
CA PHE A 78 -25.96 -15.94 -7.08
C PHE A 78 -25.19 -16.29 -5.81
N SER A 79 -24.98 -17.59 -5.61
CA SER A 79 -24.23 -18.16 -4.48
C SER A 79 -22.96 -17.35 -4.16
N ARG A 80 -22.85 -16.92 -2.89
CA ARG A 80 -21.73 -16.13 -2.33
C ARG A 80 -20.33 -16.72 -2.56
N GLU A 81 -20.24 -18.01 -2.87
CA GLU A 81 -18.97 -18.69 -3.14
C GLU A 81 -18.44 -18.49 -4.57
N GLY A 82 -19.32 -18.39 -5.57
CA GLY A 82 -18.92 -18.19 -6.97
C GLY A 82 -18.30 -16.81 -7.23
N THR A 83 -18.83 -15.76 -6.60
CA THR A 83 -18.28 -14.39 -6.69
C THR A 83 -16.89 -14.30 -6.06
N THR A 84 -16.66 -14.98 -4.92
CA THR A 84 -15.38 -14.97 -4.20
C THR A 84 -14.26 -15.64 -5.00
N ILE A 85 -14.55 -16.73 -5.72
CA ILE A 85 -13.55 -17.45 -6.53
C ILE A 85 -13.16 -16.64 -7.77
N ILE A 86 -14.12 -16.03 -8.45
CA ILE A 86 -13.88 -15.18 -9.62
C ILE A 86 -13.04 -13.96 -9.24
N THR A 87 -13.36 -13.27 -8.14
CA THR A 87 -12.58 -12.13 -7.64
C THR A 87 -11.12 -12.53 -7.37
N LYS A 88 -10.88 -13.65 -6.66
CA LYS A 88 -9.50 -14.10 -6.36
C LYS A 88 -8.69 -14.48 -7.61
N ALA A 89 -9.32 -15.06 -8.63
CA ALA A 89 -8.64 -15.39 -9.89
C ALA A 89 -8.19 -14.13 -10.64
N VAL A 90 -9.01 -13.09 -10.62
CA VAL A 90 -8.69 -11.77 -11.21
C VAL A 90 -7.55 -11.10 -10.47
N GLU A 91 -7.63 -11.06 -9.14
CA GLU A 91 -6.60 -10.49 -8.27
C GLU A 91 -5.25 -11.18 -8.47
N ASN A 92 -5.23 -12.51 -8.53
CA ASN A 92 -4.00 -13.28 -8.74
C ASN A 92 -3.40 -13.06 -10.13
N THR A 93 -4.23 -12.84 -11.14
CA THR A 93 -3.74 -12.54 -12.49
C THR A 93 -3.17 -11.13 -12.56
N LEU A 94 -3.87 -10.14 -11.98
CA LEU A 94 -3.38 -8.77 -11.87
C LEU A 94 -2.04 -8.69 -11.15
N LEU A 95 -1.88 -9.44 -10.05
CA LEU A 95 -0.60 -9.55 -9.34
C LEU A 95 0.52 -10.09 -10.25
N THR A 96 0.23 -11.15 -11.00
CA THR A 96 1.23 -11.78 -11.89
C THR A 96 1.63 -10.83 -13.01
N ASP A 97 0.65 -10.12 -13.60
CA ASP A 97 0.88 -9.09 -14.61
C ASP A 97 1.69 -7.91 -14.05
N TYR A 98 1.38 -7.46 -12.84
CA TYR A 98 2.15 -6.43 -12.13
C TYR A 98 3.61 -6.86 -11.94
N LEU A 99 3.84 -8.04 -11.36
CA LEU A 99 5.19 -8.56 -11.13
C LEU A 99 5.99 -8.71 -12.44
N HIS A 100 5.33 -9.08 -13.53
CA HIS A 100 5.94 -9.14 -14.85
C HIS A 100 6.27 -7.73 -15.39
N CYS A 101 5.32 -6.78 -15.29
CA CYS A 101 5.50 -5.40 -15.70
C CYS A 101 6.68 -4.74 -14.96
N VAL A 102 6.76 -4.87 -13.64
CA VAL A 102 7.85 -4.31 -12.82
C VAL A 102 9.20 -4.91 -13.19
N LYS A 103 9.27 -6.22 -13.41
CA LYS A 103 10.53 -6.89 -13.79
C LYS A 103 11.08 -6.42 -15.14
N LYS A 104 10.21 -6.04 -16.09
CA LYS A 104 10.58 -5.76 -17.48
C LYS A 104 10.63 -4.26 -17.77
N GLU A 105 9.57 -3.54 -17.45
CA GLU A 105 9.29 -2.17 -17.88
C GLU A 105 9.32 -1.19 -16.68
N GLY A 106 8.99 -1.65 -15.47
CA GLY A 106 8.84 -0.82 -14.28
C GLY A 106 10.07 -0.65 -13.38
N LYS A 107 11.22 -1.26 -13.72
CA LYS A 107 12.38 -1.36 -12.82
C LYS A 107 12.95 0.00 -12.37
N ASN A 108 12.80 1.04 -13.18
CA ASN A 108 13.30 2.39 -12.86
C ASN A 108 12.30 3.24 -12.06
N TYR A 109 11.05 2.78 -11.91
CA TYR A 109 9.98 3.51 -11.24
C TYR A 109 9.63 2.91 -9.88
N ILE A 110 9.83 1.60 -9.73
CA ILE A 110 9.60 0.88 -8.47
C ILE A 110 10.89 0.84 -7.65
N THR A 111 10.81 1.38 -6.44
CA THR A 111 11.79 1.13 -5.38
C THR A 111 11.39 -0.11 -4.61
N VAL A 112 12.33 -1.06 -4.47
CA VAL A 112 12.12 -2.27 -3.68
C VAL A 112 12.86 -2.13 -2.36
N PHE A 113 12.12 -2.23 -1.26
CA PHE A 113 12.62 -2.21 0.11
C PHE A 113 12.65 -3.64 0.66
N PRO A 114 13.78 -4.37 0.55
CA PRO A 114 13.86 -5.77 0.97
C PRO A 114 13.91 -5.92 2.50
N GLU A 115 13.10 -6.82 3.04
CA GLU A 115 13.14 -7.27 4.45
C GLU A 115 13.14 -6.13 5.49
N CYS A 116 12.35 -5.08 5.22
CA CYS A 116 12.27 -3.91 6.07
C CYS A 116 11.18 -4.08 7.13
N LYS A 117 11.38 -3.45 8.29
CA LYS A 117 10.36 -3.26 9.33
C LYS A 117 9.77 -1.88 9.21
N THR A 118 8.48 -1.77 9.48
CA THR A 118 7.80 -0.48 9.55
C THR A 118 7.34 -0.18 10.97
N TYR A 119 7.22 1.11 11.30
CA TYR A 119 6.68 1.57 12.57
C TYR A 119 5.93 2.90 12.38
N PRO A 120 4.87 3.17 13.16
CA PRO A 120 4.19 4.46 13.08
C PRO A 120 5.04 5.56 13.71
N TYR A 121 4.97 6.77 13.18
CA TYR A 121 5.53 7.93 13.86
C TYR A 121 4.70 8.22 15.13
N PRO A 122 5.31 8.57 16.28
CA PRO A 122 4.57 8.93 17.49
C PRO A 122 3.52 10.00 17.23
N ASN A 123 2.34 9.86 17.84
CA ASN A 123 1.18 10.76 17.67
C ASN A 123 0.67 10.92 16.22
N SER A 124 1.12 10.10 15.27
CA SER A 124 0.54 10.06 13.92
C SER A 124 -0.84 9.39 13.89
N PHE A 125 -1.58 9.57 12.80
CA PHE A 125 -2.83 8.83 12.55
C PHE A 125 -2.64 7.32 12.60
N ALA A 126 -1.54 6.79 12.05
CA ALA A 126 -1.25 5.36 12.08
C ALA A 126 -0.99 4.87 13.51
N TYR A 127 -0.30 5.67 14.33
CA TYR A 127 -0.08 5.37 15.76
C TYR A 127 -1.41 5.23 16.50
N PHE A 128 -2.28 6.24 16.41
CA PHE A 128 -3.58 6.18 17.07
C PHE A 128 -4.45 5.06 16.49
N LYS A 129 -4.36 4.77 15.18
CA LYS A 129 -5.16 3.72 14.54
C LYS A 129 -4.86 2.36 15.12
N MET A 130 -3.58 2.08 15.42
CA MET A 130 -3.18 0.84 16.05
C MET A 130 -3.76 0.68 17.46
N LEU A 131 -4.12 1.79 18.12
CA LEU A 131 -4.66 1.82 19.46
C LEU A 131 -6.21 1.85 19.50
N THR A 132 -6.89 2.18 18.40
CA THR A 132 -8.35 2.30 18.38
C THR A 132 -9.11 1.10 18.93
N PRO A 133 -8.69 -0.17 18.72
CA PRO A 133 -9.39 -1.31 19.30
C PRO A 133 -9.47 -1.25 20.83
N TYR A 134 -8.43 -0.75 21.50
CA TYR A 134 -8.40 -0.63 22.96
C TYR A 134 -9.23 0.55 23.46
N PHE A 135 -9.29 1.64 22.68
CA PHE A 135 -10.11 2.81 23.02
C PHE A 135 -11.61 2.55 22.95
N THR A 136 -12.07 1.54 22.20
CA THR A 136 -13.48 1.13 22.23
C THR A 136 -13.95 0.68 23.62
N MET A 137 -13.02 0.29 24.51
CA MET A 137 -13.32 -0.07 25.91
C MET A 137 -13.34 1.13 26.87
N THR A 138 -13.15 2.35 26.36
CA THR A 138 -13.09 3.61 27.13
C THR A 138 -14.16 4.59 26.62
N ASP A 139 -14.21 5.80 27.20
CA ASP A 139 -15.08 6.87 26.69
C ASP A 139 -14.67 7.38 25.28
N GLY A 140 -13.59 6.83 24.69
CA GLY A 140 -13.13 7.08 23.33
C GLY A 140 -12.51 8.46 23.12
N LYS A 141 -12.58 9.35 24.12
CA LYS A 141 -12.06 10.71 24.10
C LYS A 141 -10.60 10.73 24.53
N VAL A 142 -9.74 11.26 23.67
CA VAL A 142 -8.33 11.52 23.97
C VAL A 142 -8.00 12.97 23.63
N GLN A 143 -7.33 13.65 24.55
CA GLN A 143 -6.77 14.96 24.31
C GLN A 143 -5.45 14.81 23.55
N ILE A 144 -5.38 15.37 22.35
CA ILE A 144 -4.24 15.28 21.44
C ILE A 144 -3.41 16.56 21.52
N ALA A 145 -4.07 17.72 21.62
CA ALA A 145 -3.43 19.00 21.90
C ALA A 145 -4.26 19.83 22.89
N GLU A 146 -3.73 20.97 23.31
CA GLU A 146 -4.50 21.97 24.05
C GLU A 146 -5.74 22.35 23.23
N ASP A 147 -6.92 22.24 23.84
CA ASP A 147 -8.24 22.41 23.21
C ASP A 147 -8.64 21.45 22.08
N LEU A 148 -7.85 20.40 21.79
CA LEU A 148 -8.14 19.45 20.73
C LEU A 148 -8.41 18.04 21.29
N ASN A 149 -9.70 17.70 21.38
CA ASN A 149 -10.19 16.39 21.84
C ASN A 149 -10.70 15.56 20.67
N PHE A 150 -10.17 14.36 20.49
CA PHE A 150 -10.63 13.42 19.47
C PHE A 150 -11.43 12.29 20.07
N ASN A 151 -12.52 11.92 19.39
CA ASN A 151 -13.15 10.64 19.59
C ASN A 151 -12.46 9.60 18.69
N LEU A 152 -11.52 8.86 19.26
CA LEU A 152 -10.73 7.86 18.53
C LEU A 152 -11.59 6.70 18.02
N ALA A 153 -12.78 6.47 18.58
CA ALA A 153 -13.73 5.49 18.05
C ALA A 153 -14.31 5.89 16.68
N LEU A 154 -14.30 7.19 16.33
CA LEU A 154 -14.72 7.70 15.03
C LEU A 154 -13.57 7.79 14.02
N MET A 155 -12.35 7.42 14.41
CA MET A 155 -11.17 7.62 13.57
C MET A 155 -11.19 6.76 12.31
N ASP A 156 -11.78 5.57 12.36
CA ASP A 156 -11.94 4.70 11.19
C ASP A 156 -12.81 5.38 10.13
N GLN A 157 -13.90 6.05 10.54
CA GLN A 157 -14.76 6.81 9.63
C GLN A 157 -14.04 8.03 9.05
N ALA A 158 -13.27 8.75 9.87
CA ALA A 158 -12.51 9.92 9.42
C ALA A 158 -11.41 9.53 8.41
N LEU A 159 -10.72 8.40 8.64
CA LEU A 159 -9.72 7.87 7.72
C LEU A 159 -10.35 7.39 6.41
N ASP A 160 -11.48 6.68 6.47
CA ASP A 160 -12.20 6.21 5.29
C ASP A 160 -12.75 7.34 4.41
N SER A 161 -13.15 8.46 5.03
CA SER A 161 -13.78 9.58 4.33
C SER A 161 -12.81 10.70 3.93
N GLY A 162 -11.73 10.91 4.68
CA GLY A 162 -10.84 12.06 4.51
C GLY A 162 -9.46 11.74 3.94
N ARG A 163 -8.77 10.71 4.46
CA ARG A 163 -7.34 10.48 4.17
C ARG A 163 -7.08 9.25 3.28
N GLY A 164 -7.78 8.13 3.49
CA GLY A 164 -7.69 6.95 2.64
C GLY A 164 -6.41 6.10 2.75
N TYR A 165 -5.40 6.54 3.51
CA TYR A 165 -4.12 5.82 3.67
C TYR A 165 -3.53 5.93 5.07
N TYR A 166 -2.60 5.02 5.41
CA TYR A 166 -1.73 5.05 6.58
C TYR A 166 -0.31 5.42 6.19
N GLU A 167 0.40 6.13 7.06
CA GLU A 167 1.83 6.40 6.94
C GLU A 167 2.61 5.62 7.99
N LEU A 168 3.59 4.82 7.56
CA LEU A 168 4.57 4.21 8.45
C LEU A 168 5.97 4.58 8.00
N ILE A 169 6.89 4.71 8.94
CA ILE A 169 8.31 4.90 8.66
C ILE A 169 8.98 3.55 8.52
N THR A 170 9.96 3.47 7.61
CA THR A 170 10.92 2.37 7.56
C THR A 170 12.34 2.90 7.41
N GLU A 171 13.30 2.11 7.88
CA GLU A 171 14.73 2.40 7.75
C GLU A 171 15.31 1.57 6.59
N TYR A 172 15.84 2.25 5.58
CA TYR A 172 16.48 1.60 4.43
C TYR A 172 17.81 2.28 4.10
N GLU A 173 18.89 1.50 4.04
CA GLU A 173 20.25 2.00 3.78
C GLU A 173 20.66 3.18 4.71
N SER A 174 20.27 3.10 5.99
CA SER A 174 20.49 4.15 7.01
C SER A 174 19.77 5.47 6.74
N LYS A 175 18.67 5.43 5.98
CA LYS A 175 17.76 6.57 5.78
C LYS A 175 16.35 6.17 6.20
N SER A 176 15.69 7.06 6.94
CA SER A 176 14.26 6.94 7.19
C SER A 176 13.48 7.33 5.92
N VAL A 177 12.46 6.56 5.56
CA VAL A 177 11.50 6.93 4.52
C VAL A 177 10.08 6.64 4.99
N VAL A 178 9.11 7.32 4.41
CA VAL A 178 7.68 7.13 4.70
C VAL A 178 7.07 6.22 3.64
N LEU A 179 6.42 5.14 4.07
CA LEU A 179 5.62 4.25 3.25
C LEU A 179 4.14 4.53 3.51
N ARG A 180 3.40 4.88 2.45
CA ARG A 180 1.96 5.07 2.46
C ARG A 180 1.25 3.79 2.02
N PHE A 181 0.25 3.39 2.80
CA PHE A 181 -0.55 2.19 2.57
C PHE A 181 -2.01 2.56 2.42
N ASN A 182 -2.61 2.26 1.27
CA ASN A 182 -4.04 2.39 1.06
C ASN A 182 -4.81 1.48 2.02
N ILE A 183 -5.75 2.05 2.78
CA ILE A 183 -6.50 1.32 3.81
C ILE A 183 -7.34 0.16 3.26
N LYS A 184 -7.66 0.19 1.96
CA LYS A 184 -8.49 -0.83 1.27
C LYS A 184 -7.68 -1.98 0.64
N ALA A 185 -6.35 -1.90 0.66
CA ALA A 185 -5.47 -2.81 -0.06
C ALA A 185 -4.87 -3.94 0.81
N PHE A 186 -5.21 -4.00 2.10
CA PHE A 186 -4.78 -5.08 3.00
C PHE A 186 -5.48 -6.40 2.65
N ARG A 187 -4.70 -7.49 2.62
CA ARG A 187 -5.17 -8.83 2.30
C ARG A 187 -5.35 -9.68 3.55
N ASN A 188 -6.11 -10.76 3.44
CA ASN A 188 -6.17 -11.83 4.44
C ASN A 188 -6.46 -11.34 5.87
N SER A 189 -7.25 -10.27 6.00
CA SER A 189 -7.61 -9.66 7.30
C SER A 189 -6.41 -9.16 8.12
N TYR A 190 -5.30 -8.80 7.48
CA TYR A 190 -4.22 -8.10 8.15
C TYR A 190 -4.58 -6.65 8.45
N PHE A 191 -4.19 -6.18 9.62
CA PHE A 191 -4.31 -4.78 10.02
C PHE A 191 -2.95 -4.09 10.02
N ILE A 192 -2.95 -2.75 10.04
CA ILE A 192 -1.71 -1.95 10.13
C ILE A 192 -0.87 -2.31 11.36
N SER A 193 -1.51 -2.73 12.46
CA SER A 193 -0.86 -3.19 13.70
C SER A 193 -0.16 -4.55 13.58
N ASP A 194 -0.44 -5.31 12.53
CA ASP A 194 0.25 -6.56 12.22
C ASP A 194 1.54 -6.30 11.44
N LEU A 195 1.54 -5.30 10.55
CA LEU A 195 2.70 -4.97 9.69
C LEU A 195 3.95 -4.65 10.51
N VAL A 196 3.80 -3.91 11.61
CA VAL A 196 4.92 -3.50 12.47
C VAL A 196 5.64 -4.69 13.14
N LYS A 197 5.04 -5.88 13.10
CA LYS A 197 5.57 -7.13 13.67
C LYS A 197 6.25 -8.00 12.61
N MET A 198 6.29 -7.58 11.34
CA MET A 198 6.78 -8.36 10.21
C MET A 198 8.03 -7.75 9.58
N ASN A 199 8.84 -8.59 8.95
CA ASN A 199 9.87 -8.15 8.00
C ASN A 199 9.33 -8.42 6.60
N LEU A 200 9.04 -7.37 5.84
CA LEU A 200 8.40 -7.49 4.53
C LEU A 200 9.29 -6.91 3.44
N GLU A 201 9.12 -7.41 2.23
CA GLU A 201 9.56 -6.73 1.03
C GLU A 201 8.44 -5.80 0.55
N TYR A 202 8.76 -4.53 0.30
CA TYR A 202 7.82 -3.55 -0.21
C TYR A 202 8.22 -3.11 -1.62
N HIS A 203 7.27 -3.09 -2.54
CA HIS A 203 7.43 -2.47 -3.86
C HIS A 203 6.65 -1.16 -3.83
N ALA A 204 7.33 -0.04 -4.01
CA ALA A 204 6.71 1.27 -3.84
C ALA A 204 7.24 2.31 -4.84
N ILE A 205 6.45 3.35 -5.09
CA ILE A 205 6.78 4.46 -6.00
C ILE A 205 7.00 5.72 -5.19
N GLU A 206 8.09 6.45 -5.47
CA GLU A 206 8.36 7.75 -4.84
C GLU A 206 7.35 8.79 -5.32
N VAL A 207 6.68 9.48 -4.38
CA VAL A 207 5.59 10.42 -4.67
C VAL A 207 5.80 11.81 -4.10
N GLY A 208 6.80 12.00 -3.24
CA GLY A 208 7.13 13.32 -2.70
C GLY A 208 8.05 13.25 -1.48
N THR A 209 8.07 14.34 -0.72
CA THR A 209 8.79 14.45 0.55
C THR A 209 7.89 15.06 1.63
N VAL A 210 8.20 14.79 2.89
CA VAL A 210 7.52 15.36 4.06
C VAL A 210 8.54 15.60 5.16
N LYS A 211 8.42 16.71 5.89
CA LYS A 211 9.23 16.91 7.10
C LYS A 211 8.79 15.94 8.18
N ARG A 212 9.76 15.39 8.92
CA ARG A 212 9.51 14.41 10.00
C ARG A 212 8.51 14.93 11.05
N GLU A 213 8.62 16.20 11.45
CA GLU A 213 7.69 16.88 12.38
C GLU A 213 6.23 16.91 11.89
N ASN A 214 6.02 16.93 10.56
CA ASN A 214 4.69 17.01 9.94
C ASN A 214 3.96 15.66 9.84
N LEU A 215 4.53 14.58 10.41
CA LEU A 215 3.89 13.27 10.48
C LEU A 215 2.93 13.12 11.67
N THR A 216 2.93 14.10 12.59
CA THR A 216 1.99 14.10 13.72
C THR A 216 0.56 14.37 13.26
N MET A 217 -0.43 13.96 14.06
CA MET A 217 -1.83 14.31 13.77
C MET A 217 -2.04 15.81 13.93
N GLU A 218 -1.40 16.39 14.94
CA GLU A 218 -1.45 17.80 15.33
C GLU A 218 -1.03 18.72 14.19
N SER A 219 0.03 18.36 13.45
CA SER A 219 0.55 19.17 12.34
C SER A 219 -0.44 19.33 11.17
N GLU A 220 -1.45 18.46 11.04
CA GLU A 220 -2.50 18.58 10.03
C GLU A 220 -3.55 19.65 10.42
N PHE A 221 -3.64 20.01 11.70
CA PHE A 221 -4.60 21.00 12.22
C PHE A 221 -3.96 22.33 12.58
N SER A 222 -2.63 22.38 12.74
CA SER A 222 -1.90 23.61 12.99
C SER A 222 -1.76 24.45 11.71
N ASP A 223 -2.07 25.74 11.78
CA ASP A 223 -1.63 26.70 10.76
C ASP A 223 -0.10 26.68 10.71
N LYS A 224 0.45 26.35 9.53
CA LYS A 224 1.89 26.31 9.23
C LYS A 224 2.51 27.70 9.38
N ARG A 225 2.71 28.16 10.61
CA ARG A 225 3.54 29.32 10.90
C ARG A 225 4.99 28.85 10.90
N GLU A 226 5.82 29.55 10.14
CA GLU A 226 7.27 29.34 10.15
C GLU A 226 7.77 29.39 11.61
N GLU A 227 8.42 28.32 12.06
CA GLU A 227 8.94 28.24 13.41
C GLU A 227 10.02 29.30 13.62
N GLU A 228 9.84 30.16 14.63
CA GLU A 228 10.88 31.07 15.08
C GLU A 228 12.03 30.26 15.70
N ILE A 229 13.23 30.37 15.12
CA ILE A 229 14.43 29.70 15.62
C ILE A 229 14.78 30.28 16.99
N SER A 230 14.61 29.48 18.06
CA SER A 230 14.93 29.90 19.43
C SER A 230 16.40 29.63 19.79
N GLY A 231 16.90 30.32 20.83
CA GLY A 231 18.24 30.08 21.39
C GLY A 231 18.47 28.66 21.91
N TYR A 232 17.40 27.92 22.22
CA TYR A 232 17.47 26.50 22.62
C TYR A 232 17.77 25.57 21.44
N ASN A 233 17.28 25.90 20.24
CA ASN A 233 17.49 25.12 19.00
C ASN A 233 18.96 25.18 18.56
N LEU A 234 19.67 26.26 18.89
CA LEU A 234 21.12 26.40 18.65
C LEU A 234 21.97 25.51 19.57
N VAL A 235 21.46 25.15 20.75
CA VAL A 235 22.16 24.31 21.73
C VAL A 235 21.91 22.82 21.48
N ASN A 236 20.69 22.44 21.07
CA ASN A 236 20.31 21.08 20.73
C ASN A 236 20.18 20.87 19.22
N LYS A 237 21.25 21.23 18.51
CA LYS A 237 21.28 21.25 17.04
C LYS A 237 20.95 19.89 16.41
N ASP A 238 21.45 18.79 16.99
CA ASP A 238 21.21 17.44 16.45
C ASP A 238 19.73 17.02 16.54
N ALA A 239 19.05 17.34 17.64
CA ALA A 239 17.62 17.03 17.81
C ALA A 239 16.75 17.90 16.87
N PHE A 240 17.10 19.18 16.73
CA PHE A 240 16.42 20.11 15.83
C PHE A 240 16.65 19.75 14.34
N GLU A 241 17.86 19.32 13.97
CA GLU A 241 18.14 18.83 12.61
C GLU A 241 17.41 17.53 12.29
N MET A 242 17.21 16.65 13.28
CA MET A 242 16.38 15.45 13.13
C MET A 242 14.88 15.77 12.97
N GLU A 243 14.36 16.81 13.62
CA GLU A 243 12.96 17.25 13.46
C GLU A 243 12.71 17.88 12.06
N GLN A 244 13.70 18.65 11.58
CA GLN A 244 13.69 19.27 10.25
C GLN A 244 14.04 18.29 9.11
N GLU A 245 14.31 17.02 9.40
CA GLU A 245 14.67 16.01 8.41
C GLU A 245 13.53 15.82 7.39
N GLU A 246 13.82 16.06 6.12
CA GLU A 246 12.90 15.74 5.02
C GLU A 246 13.00 14.25 4.65
N LEU A 247 11.88 13.56 4.81
CA LEU A 247 11.72 12.15 4.48
C LEU A 247 11.09 11.99 3.12
N LYS A 248 11.63 11.08 2.31
CA LYS A 248 10.99 10.67 1.06
C LYS A 248 9.73 9.86 1.35
N VAL A 249 8.68 10.12 0.58
CA VAL A 249 7.38 9.47 0.69
C VAL A 249 7.19 8.54 -0.49
N TYR A 250 6.78 7.30 -0.21
CA TYR A 250 6.52 6.27 -1.21
C TYR A 250 5.13 5.68 -1.05
N ASP A 251 4.39 5.55 -2.16
CA ASP A 251 3.14 4.78 -2.19
C ASP A 251 3.45 3.30 -2.42
N VAL A 252 3.06 2.46 -1.46
CA VAL A 252 3.26 1.01 -1.54
C VAL A 252 2.22 0.42 -2.48
N ILE A 253 2.68 -0.39 -3.44
CA ILE A 253 1.83 -1.15 -4.35
C ILE A 253 1.72 -2.60 -3.91
N LEU A 254 2.82 -3.22 -3.48
CA LEU A 254 2.86 -4.62 -3.06
C LEU A 254 3.71 -4.77 -1.81
N ALA A 255 3.22 -5.53 -0.83
CA ALA A 255 4.03 -5.97 0.31
C ALA A 255 3.83 -7.44 0.64
N GLY A 256 4.92 -8.14 0.94
CA GLY A 256 4.88 -9.56 1.22
C GLY A 256 6.13 -10.14 1.88
N VAL A 257 6.00 -11.37 2.35
CA VAL A 257 7.11 -12.14 2.93
C VAL A 257 7.86 -12.84 1.79
N CYS A 258 9.18 -12.66 1.75
CA CYS A 258 10.07 -13.31 0.79
C CYS A 258 10.96 -14.38 1.45
N ARG A 259 11.25 -15.49 0.75
CA ARG A 259 12.06 -16.65 1.23
C ARG A 259 13.00 -17.22 0.17
#